data_AF-A0A8C4VKZ0-F1
#
_entry.id   AF-A0A8C4VKZ0-F1
#
_cell.length_a   1.000
_cell.length_b   1.000
_cell.length_c   1.000
_cell.angle_alpha   90.00
_cell.angle_beta   90.00
_cell.angle_gamma   90.00
#
_symmetry.space_group_name_H-M   'P 1'
#
loop_
_entity.id
_entity.type
_entity.pdbx_description
1 polymer ?
#
loop_
_entity_poly.entity_id
_entity_poly.type
_entity_poly.pdbx_seq_one_letter_code
_entity_poly.pdbx_strand_id
1 'polypeptide(L)'
;MCQVSCKYRCYYLSILLKIQQLQSQLVTKEASLQEVKSELEIYRENNARQSSKIQTLKAQVKELEEIATSVTSVKSQSGAYIYTLKRKNHELSERVSELEKHLRMLLVRREKAEQKAASLEKKLAEVTDKLSSSMNIDIKGQEDPLGFLEKDEAVLTKKTFERNNTILSERLKDKQIAWDNCCQELLHKEKKFTELDRILHASIYETKTTQTLYQTFISQLATLLSNTFITMAGTEEAIKERIQEICGSEHSWKSVLCHPDLSLKATHQGIFVLGKKKCQMLTAGIQIFYSISCIKKTHPLLMQVNSQREKIKMKNWQIEQLIEKIKQFEKGKEQQVCLNVGQDPQSLKAQKETEKLQEQLKEMKMSNQTHQAKFVSVNDLKNKTIEELSKFWEKVEKIKEKAVRKVVSLKTELDYTEHEARKEKERAHHMLEAVTNELHLVDFREAITKIMKFPINTLAISDKEIIRQLKQLIQAYEISKVTSNNESKLSCGFTTGFENQ
;
A
#
# COMPACT_ATOMS: atom_id res chain seq x y z
N MET A 1 103.54 0.78 73.49
CA MET A 1 103.06 0.31 72.16
C MET A 1 101.60 -0.16 72.17
N CYS A 2 101.11 -0.92 73.16
CA CYS A 2 99.73 -1.45 73.16
C CYS A 2 98.60 -0.38 73.18
N GLN A 3 98.75 0.73 73.90
CA GLN A 3 97.70 1.78 73.97
C GLN A 3 97.49 2.52 72.63
N VAL A 4 98.56 2.73 71.86
CA VAL A 4 98.49 3.42 70.56
C VAL A 4 97.81 2.53 69.53
N SER A 5 98.17 1.25 69.47
CA SER A 5 97.54 0.25 68.60
C SER A 5 96.03 0.08 68.88
N CYS A 6 95.63 0.10 70.16
CA CYS A 6 94.23 0.02 70.54
C CYS A 6 93.42 1.26 70.08
N LYS A 7 93.98 2.48 70.19
CA LYS A 7 93.35 3.71 69.69
C LYS A 7 93.16 3.70 68.16
N TYR A 8 94.18 3.27 67.41
CA TYR A 8 94.09 3.18 65.95
C TYR A 8 93.07 2.13 65.50
N ARG A 9 93.02 0.98 66.17
CA ARG A 9 92.04 -0.08 65.86
C ARG A 9 90.61 0.36 66.17
N CYS A 10 90.39 1.07 67.28
CA CYS A 10 89.08 1.62 67.65
C CYS A 10 88.63 2.72 66.66
N TYR A 11 89.55 3.58 66.23
CA TYR A 11 89.31 4.60 65.20
C TYR A 11 88.96 3.98 63.84
N TYR A 12 89.71 2.96 63.40
CA TYR A 12 89.43 2.25 62.16
C TYR A 12 88.06 1.56 62.19
N LEU A 13 87.71 0.90 63.30
CA LEU A 13 86.41 0.25 63.48
C LEU A 13 85.26 1.26 63.46
N SER A 14 85.46 2.44 64.06
CA SER A 14 84.49 3.55 64.04
C SER A 14 84.23 4.07 62.62
N ILE A 15 85.29 4.25 61.82
CA ILE A 15 85.16 4.64 60.41
C ILE A 15 84.45 3.54 59.61
N LEU A 16 84.79 2.28 59.82
CA LEU A 16 84.18 1.15 59.11
C LEU A 16 82.66 1.07 59.38
N LEU A 17 82.26 1.23 60.65
CA LEU A 17 80.85 1.31 61.05
C LEU A 17 80.14 2.51 60.42
N LYS A 18 80.82 3.67 60.32
CA LYS A 18 80.27 4.86 59.67
C LYS A 18 80.06 4.65 58.17
N ILE A 19 81.00 3.99 57.49
CA ILE A 19 80.88 3.64 56.08
C ILE A 19 79.71 2.68 55.87
N GLN A 20 79.58 1.62 56.69
CA GLN A 20 78.45 0.69 56.62
C GLN A 20 77.11 1.37 56.87
N GLN A 21 77.06 2.30 57.84
CA GLN A 21 75.86 3.09 58.11
C GLN A 21 75.47 3.96 56.91
N LEU A 22 76.43 4.66 56.30
CA LEU A 22 76.20 5.48 55.11
C LEU A 22 75.79 4.64 53.90
N GLN A 23 76.39 3.46 53.72
CA GLN A 23 76.01 2.52 52.66
C GLN A 23 74.57 2.03 52.84
N SER A 24 74.17 1.68 54.07
CA SER A 24 72.79 1.30 54.37
C SER A 24 71.81 2.46 54.10
N GLN A 25 72.18 3.69 54.47
CA GLN A 25 71.39 4.89 54.17
C GLN A 25 71.29 5.16 52.66
N LEU A 26 72.36 4.96 51.90
CA LEU A 26 72.34 5.12 50.45
C LEU A 26 71.38 4.12 49.79
N VAL A 27 71.47 2.84 50.15
CA VAL A 27 70.59 1.78 49.62
C VAL A 27 69.13 2.06 49.94
N THR A 28 68.82 2.49 51.17
CA THR A 28 67.43 2.85 51.53
C THR A 28 66.92 4.08 50.76
N LYS A 29 67.76 5.09 50.54
CA LYS A 29 67.39 6.25 49.71
C LYS A 29 67.19 5.87 48.25
N GLU A 30 68.02 4.98 47.71
CA GLU A 30 67.91 4.48 46.34
C GLU A 30 66.62 3.66 46.13
N ALA A 31 66.24 2.83 47.10
CA ALA A 31 64.96 2.13 47.10
C ALA A 31 63.76 3.12 47.08
N SER A 32 63.79 4.15 47.94
CA SER A 32 62.73 5.18 47.96
C SER A 32 62.67 6.01 46.67
N LEU A 33 63.82 6.30 46.06
CA LEU A 33 63.89 6.99 44.77
C LEU A 33 63.24 6.15 43.67
N GLN A 34 63.49 4.84 43.66
CA GLN A 34 62.93 3.92 42.68
C GLN A 34 61.41 3.77 42.82
N GLU A 35 60.88 3.78 44.05
CA GLU A 35 59.45 3.79 44.33
C GLU A 35 58.78 5.06 43.76
N VAL A 36 59.31 6.24 44.12
CA VAL A 36 58.80 7.53 43.59
C VAL A 36 58.86 7.59 42.07
N LYS A 37 59.92 7.03 41.45
CA LYS A 37 60.04 6.95 40.00
C LYS A 37 58.95 6.08 39.37
N SER A 38 58.58 4.98 40.02
CA SER A 38 57.49 4.11 39.56
C SER A 38 56.12 4.80 39.68
N GLU A 39 55.86 5.51 40.77
CA GLU A 39 54.64 6.30 40.96
C GLU A 39 54.52 7.42 39.92
N LEU A 40 55.62 8.10 39.62
CA LEU A 40 55.67 9.14 38.58
C LEU A 40 55.31 8.58 37.20
N GLU A 41 55.75 7.37 36.87
CA GLU A 41 55.46 6.73 35.59
C GLU A 41 53.98 6.32 35.50
N ILE A 42 53.41 5.80 36.58
CA ILE A 42 51.96 5.51 36.68
C ILE A 42 51.15 6.82 36.50
N TYR A 43 51.59 7.91 37.13
CA TYR A 43 50.96 9.22 36.96
C TYR A 43 51.03 9.72 35.51
N ARG A 44 52.18 9.56 34.85
CA ARG A 44 52.34 9.90 33.43
C ARG A 44 51.40 9.11 32.54
N GLU A 45 51.31 7.80 32.73
CA GLU A 45 50.42 6.95 31.93
C GLU A 45 48.96 7.33 32.15
N ASN A 46 48.56 7.58 33.40
CA ASN A 46 47.22 8.05 33.74
C ASN A 46 46.89 9.39 33.07
N ASN A 47 47.83 10.34 33.09
CA ASN A 47 47.65 11.64 32.43
C ASN A 47 47.53 11.48 30.90
N ALA A 48 48.35 10.61 30.28
CA ALA A 48 48.25 10.31 28.85
C ALA A 48 46.88 9.69 28.50
N ARG A 49 46.39 8.74 29.30
CA ARG A 49 45.08 8.10 29.11
C ARG A 49 43.94 9.11 29.25
N GLN A 50 44.02 10.02 30.22
CA GLN A 50 43.06 11.12 30.38
C GLN A 50 43.10 12.07 29.18
N SER A 51 44.28 12.45 28.69
CA SER A 51 44.43 13.29 27.51
C SER A 51 43.78 12.67 26.27
N SER A 52 44.02 11.38 26.00
CA SER A 52 43.38 10.67 24.88
C SER A 52 41.85 10.61 25.01
N LYS A 53 41.34 10.42 26.24
CA LYS A 53 39.89 10.46 26.52
C LYS A 53 39.31 11.85 26.21
N ILE A 54 39.98 12.91 26.65
CA ILE A 54 39.57 14.30 26.39
C ILE A 54 39.57 14.57 24.89
N GLN A 55 40.60 14.13 24.16
CA GLN A 55 40.67 14.30 22.70
C GLN A 55 39.52 13.59 21.99
N THR A 56 39.19 12.36 22.41
CA THR A 56 38.06 11.59 21.86
C THR A 56 36.74 12.30 22.13
N LEU A 57 36.51 12.77 23.36
CA LEU A 57 35.29 13.50 23.71
C LEU A 57 35.17 14.82 22.94
N LYS A 58 36.27 15.55 22.75
CA LYS A 58 36.27 16.77 21.91
C LYS A 58 35.89 16.48 20.46
N ALA A 59 36.37 15.38 19.89
CA ALA A 59 36.00 14.98 18.53
C ALA A 59 34.49 14.67 18.44
N GLN A 60 33.94 13.94 19.42
CA GLN A 60 32.51 13.65 19.46
C GLN A 60 31.64 14.90 19.64
N VAL A 61 32.07 15.87 20.46
CA VAL A 61 31.36 17.14 20.61
C VAL A 61 31.30 17.89 19.27
N LYS A 62 32.43 17.94 18.54
CA LYS A 62 32.48 18.59 17.22
C LYS A 62 31.55 17.92 16.20
N GLU A 63 31.52 16.59 16.16
CA GLU A 63 30.62 15.83 15.28
C GLU A 63 29.14 16.13 15.62
N LEU A 64 28.80 16.19 16.90
CA LEU A 64 27.44 16.55 17.34
C LEU A 64 27.07 18.00 16.98
N GLU A 65 28.01 18.94 17.06
CA GLU A 65 27.81 20.33 16.63
C GLU A 65 27.57 20.41 15.11
N GLU A 66 28.34 19.69 14.31
CA GLU A 66 28.14 19.60 12.85
C GLU A 66 26.75 19.03 12.51
N ILE A 67 26.35 17.94 13.17
CA ILE A 67 25.00 17.37 13.01
C ILE A 67 23.92 18.39 13.41
N ALA A 68 24.10 19.12 14.51
CA ALA A 68 23.13 20.13 14.95
C ALA A 68 22.98 21.27 13.94
N THR A 69 24.08 21.74 13.33
CA THR A 69 24.03 22.76 12.28
C THR A 69 23.35 22.24 11.00
N SER A 70 23.61 20.99 10.60
CA SER A 70 22.92 20.36 9.48
C SER A 70 21.42 20.21 9.73
N VAL A 71 21.02 19.74 10.91
CA VAL A 71 19.62 19.56 11.29
C VAL A 71 18.86 20.90 11.30
N THR A 72 19.47 21.97 11.80
CA THR A 72 18.84 23.30 11.79
C THR A 72 18.66 23.83 10.36
N SER A 73 19.61 23.59 9.46
CA SER A 73 19.49 23.94 8.03
C SER A 73 18.39 23.13 7.31
N VAL A 74 18.33 21.81 7.51
CA VAL A 74 17.26 20.98 6.94
C VAL A 74 15.88 21.39 7.49
N LYS A 75 15.81 21.77 8.78
CA LYS A 75 14.57 22.27 9.40
C LYS A 75 14.11 23.58 8.78
N SER A 76 15.02 24.53 8.50
CA SER A 76 14.65 25.79 7.85
C SER A 76 14.20 25.57 6.40
N GLN A 77 14.89 24.71 5.65
CA GLN A 77 14.54 24.36 4.28
C GLN A 77 13.16 23.67 4.19
N SER A 78 12.91 22.67 5.04
CA SER A 78 11.61 21.99 5.10
C SER A 78 10.50 22.93 5.55
N GLY A 79 10.76 23.83 6.50
CA GLY A 79 9.83 24.89 6.90
C GLY A 79 9.42 25.79 5.74
N ALA A 80 10.36 26.25 4.91
CA ALA A 80 10.09 27.07 3.74
C ALA A 80 9.27 26.32 2.66
N TYR A 81 9.58 25.05 2.45
CA TYR A 81 8.83 24.19 1.52
C TYR A 81 7.39 23.95 2.00
N ILE A 82 7.19 23.63 3.27
CA ILE A 82 5.87 23.47 3.90
C ILE A 82 5.06 24.76 3.78
N TYR A 83 5.66 25.92 4.06
CA TYR A 83 5.00 27.21 3.91
C TYR A 83 4.52 27.44 2.47
N THR A 84 5.37 27.15 1.48
CA THR A 84 5.03 27.28 0.07
C THR A 84 3.89 26.35 -0.35
N LEU A 85 3.90 25.10 0.09
CA LEU A 85 2.81 24.15 -0.17
C LEU A 85 1.50 24.58 0.49
N LYS A 86 1.55 25.03 1.75
CA LYS A 86 0.37 25.54 2.46
C LYS A 86 -0.27 26.71 1.73
N ARG A 87 0.55 27.66 1.25
CA ARG A 87 0.08 28.80 0.45
C ARG A 87 -0.60 28.35 -0.84
N LYS A 88 0.02 27.45 -1.61
CA LYS A 88 -0.59 26.91 -2.85
C LYS A 88 -1.89 26.15 -2.59
N ASN A 89 -1.95 25.37 -1.51
CA ASN A 89 -3.19 24.68 -1.12
C ASN A 89 -4.31 25.65 -0.75
N HIS A 90 -3.97 26.75 -0.08
CA HIS A 90 -4.93 27.80 0.22
C HIS A 90 -5.46 28.47 -1.06
N GLU A 91 -4.57 28.85 -1.98
CA GLU A 91 -4.93 29.43 -3.28
C GLU A 91 -5.83 28.49 -4.12
N LEU A 92 -5.51 27.19 -4.14
CA LEU A 92 -6.36 26.19 -4.78
C LEU A 92 -7.73 26.07 -4.10
N SER A 93 -7.78 26.12 -2.77
CA SER A 93 -9.04 26.09 -2.02
C SER A 93 -9.91 27.30 -2.32
N GLU A 94 -9.33 28.50 -2.45
CA GLU A 94 -10.04 29.71 -2.86
C GLU A 94 -10.57 29.57 -4.29
N ARG A 95 -9.77 29.03 -5.21
CA ARG A 95 -10.19 28.81 -6.60
C ARG A 95 -11.35 27.81 -6.69
N VAL A 96 -11.33 26.75 -5.89
CA VAL A 96 -12.44 25.79 -5.79
C VAL A 96 -13.71 26.49 -5.30
N SER A 97 -13.62 27.30 -4.23
CA SER A 97 -14.77 28.04 -3.70
C SER A 97 -15.38 29.00 -4.74
N GLU A 98 -14.54 29.71 -5.50
CA GLU A 98 -15.00 30.61 -6.56
C GLU A 98 -15.70 29.84 -7.71
N LEU A 99 -15.16 28.68 -8.10
CA LEU A 99 -15.79 27.84 -9.12
C LEU A 99 -17.13 27.26 -8.63
N GLU A 100 -17.22 26.85 -7.37
CA GLU A 100 -18.48 26.40 -6.76
C GLU A 100 -19.54 27.50 -6.76
N LYS A 101 -19.15 28.74 -6.43
CA LYS A 101 -20.04 29.90 -6.49
C LYS A 101 -20.54 30.14 -7.91
N HIS A 102 -19.65 30.09 -8.90
CA HIS A 102 -20.05 30.21 -10.31
C HIS A 102 -21.01 29.10 -10.74
N LEU A 103 -20.76 27.85 -10.36
CA LEU A 103 -21.65 26.72 -10.65
C LEU A 103 -23.04 26.92 -10.04
N ARG A 104 -23.13 27.37 -8.78
CA ARG A 104 -24.42 27.69 -8.15
C ARG A 104 -25.18 28.76 -8.92
N MET A 105 -24.50 29.81 -9.39
CA MET A 105 -25.14 30.84 -10.21
C MET A 105 -25.64 30.31 -11.55
N LEU A 106 -24.86 29.46 -12.23
CA LEU A 106 -25.25 28.86 -13.51
C LEU A 106 -26.46 27.94 -13.35
N LEU A 107 -26.51 27.14 -12.28
CA LEU A 107 -27.67 26.31 -11.95
C LEU A 107 -28.94 27.14 -11.77
N VAL A 108 -28.86 28.25 -11.02
CA VAL A 108 -30.01 29.16 -10.85
C VAL A 108 -30.45 29.80 -12.17
N ARG A 109 -29.51 30.18 -13.05
CA ARG A 109 -29.84 30.73 -14.37
C ARG A 109 -30.51 29.68 -15.26
N ARG A 110 -30.02 28.45 -15.25
CA ARG A 110 -30.61 27.32 -15.98
C ARG A 110 -32.03 27.05 -15.50
N GLU A 111 -32.23 26.93 -14.19
CA GLU A 111 -33.56 26.73 -13.57
C GLU A 111 -34.55 27.81 -14.03
N LYS A 112 -34.14 29.09 -14.02
CA LYS A 112 -34.97 30.20 -14.50
C LYS A 112 -35.29 30.11 -16.00
N ALA A 113 -34.34 29.64 -16.82
CA ALA A 113 -34.57 29.45 -18.24
C ALA A 113 -35.55 28.29 -18.50
N GLU A 114 -35.42 27.20 -17.74
CA GLU A 114 -36.28 26.03 -17.79
C GLU A 114 -37.72 26.35 -17.37
N GLN A 115 -37.90 27.13 -16.29
CA GLN A 115 -39.21 27.64 -15.88
C GLN A 115 -39.86 28.53 -16.96
N LYS A 116 -39.08 29.37 -17.64
CA LYS A 116 -39.58 30.18 -18.76
C LYS A 116 -39.98 29.32 -19.96
N ALA A 117 -39.17 28.32 -20.31
CA ALA A 117 -39.47 27.39 -21.40
C ALA A 117 -40.78 26.63 -21.11
N ALA A 118 -40.93 26.06 -19.91
CA ALA A 118 -42.16 25.38 -19.48
C ALA A 118 -43.39 26.31 -19.53
N SER A 119 -43.24 27.58 -19.16
CA SER A 119 -44.33 28.55 -19.29
C SER A 119 -44.72 28.84 -20.74
N LEU A 120 -43.76 28.88 -21.67
CA LEU A 120 -44.01 29.07 -23.09
C LEU A 120 -44.64 27.82 -23.72
N GLU A 121 -44.16 26.63 -23.36
CA GLU A 121 -44.76 25.35 -23.79
C GLU A 121 -46.23 25.26 -23.38
N LYS A 122 -46.56 25.64 -22.13
CA LYS A 122 -47.96 25.69 -21.68
C LYS A 122 -48.81 26.64 -22.52
N LYS A 123 -48.29 27.85 -22.84
CA LYS A 123 -48.99 28.81 -23.70
C LYS A 123 -49.19 28.27 -25.12
N LEU A 124 -48.18 27.60 -25.68
CA LEU A 124 -48.28 26.96 -26.99
C LEU A 124 -49.33 25.85 -27.00
N ALA A 125 -49.36 25.01 -25.96
CA ALA A 125 -50.40 24.00 -25.81
C ALA A 125 -51.80 24.63 -25.74
N GLU A 126 -52.00 25.68 -24.93
CA GLU A 126 -53.27 26.40 -24.84
C GLU A 126 -53.71 27.03 -26.18
N VAL A 127 -52.77 27.58 -26.95
CA VAL A 127 -53.04 28.11 -28.31
C VAL A 127 -53.40 26.98 -29.27
N THR A 128 -52.67 25.87 -29.22
CA THR A 128 -52.90 24.68 -30.06
C THR A 128 -54.27 24.07 -29.78
N ASP A 129 -54.67 23.97 -28.51
CA ASP A 129 -55.99 23.46 -28.11
C ASP A 129 -57.12 24.39 -28.57
N LYS A 130 -56.94 25.71 -28.44
CA LYS A 130 -57.89 26.71 -28.95
C LYS A 130 -58.01 26.65 -30.47
N LEU A 131 -56.88 26.51 -31.16
CA LEU A 131 -56.85 26.39 -32.62
C LEU A 131 -57.53 25.10 -33.07
N SER A 132 -57.21 23.96 -32.45
CA SER A 132 -57.85 22.67 -32.72
C SER A 132 -59.36 22.69 -32.43
N SER A 133 -59.79 23.42 -31.40
CA SER A 133 -61.23 23.58 -31.07
C SER A 133 -61.97 24.49 -32.06
N SER A 134 -61.27 25.44 -32.70
CA SER A 134 -61.85 26.39 -33.66
C SER A 134 -61.76 25.92 -35.12
N MET A 135 -60.81 25.05 -35.43
CA MET A 135 -60.65 24.41 -36.72
C MET A 135 -60.91 22.91 -36.56
N ASN A 136 -62.17 22.50 -36.69
CA ASN A 136 -62.51 21.08 -36.77
C ASN A 136 -62.16 20.56 -38.18
N ILE A 137 -60.87 20.43 -38.49
CA ILE A 137 -60.35 19.98 -39.79
C ILE A 137 -59.21 18.98 -39.56
N ASP A 138 -59.39 17.77 -40.06
CA ASP A 138 -58.31 16.79 -40.28
C ASP A 138 -57.38 17.35 -41.37
N ILE A 139 -56.20 17.81 -40.96
CA ILE A 139 -55.11 18.15 -41.87
C ILE A 139 -53.98 17.16 -41.63
N LYS A 140 -54.16 15.99 -42.23
CA LYS A 140 -53.09 15.07 -42.55
C LYS A 140 -52.16 15.76 -43.56
N GLY A 141 -50.97 16.11 -43.09
CA GLY A 141 -49.81 16.37 -43.93
C GLY A 141 -49.71 17.78 -44.51
N GLN A 142 -48.86 18.60 -43.88
CA GLN A 142 -48.02 19.51 -44.64
C GLN A 142 -46.71 19.73 -43.87
N GLU A 143 -45.61 19.54 -44.60
CA GLU A 143 -44.25 19.60 -44.11
C GLU A 143 -43.91 20.96 -43.50
N ASP A 144 -43.20 20.87 -42.38
CA ASP A 144 -42.68 21.95 -41.55
C ASP A 144 -41.64 22.81 -42.31
N PRO A 145 -41.91 24.10 -42.56
CA PRO A 145 -40.95 25.01 -43.18
C PRO A 145 -39.85 25.54 -42.21
N LEU A 146 -39.75 25.04 -40.97
CA LEU A 146 -38.79 25.56 -39.96
C LEU A 146 -37.47 24.78 -39.83
N GLY A 147 -37.29 23.66 -40.54
CA GLY A 147 -36.14 22.75 -40.37
C GLY A 147 -34.76 23.26 -40.82
N PHE A 148 -34.62 24.52 -41.25
CA PHE A 148 -33.35 25.03 -41.81
C PHE A 148 -32.51 25.86 -40.83
N LEU A 149 -33.07 26.40 -39.73
CA LEU A 149 -32.34 27.29 -38.80
C LEU A 149 -31.92 26.61 -37.47
N GLU A 150 -32.62 25.58 -37.00
CA GLU A 150 -32.22 24.83 -35.79
C GLU A 150 -30.99 23.93 -36.01
N LYS A 151 -30.66 23.62 -37.26
CA LYS A 151 -29.59 22.68 -37.61
C LYS A 151 -28.20 23.22 -37.29
N ASP A 152 -27.97 24.52 -37.43
CA ASP A 152 -26.62 25.10 -37.26
C ASP A 152 -26.23 25.26 -35.79
N GLU A 153 -27.17 25.63 -34.90
CA GLU A 153 -26.90 25.71 -33.46
C GLU A 153 -26.77 24.30 -32.83
N ALA A 154 -27.60 23.35 -33.27
CA ALA A 154 -27.49 21.94 -32.87
C ALA A 154 -26.16 21.31 -33.35
N VAL A 155 -25.69 21.68 -34.55
CA VAL A 155 -24.39 21.22 -35.07
C VAL A 155 -23.23 21.86 -34.31
N LEU A 156 -23.29 23.14 -33.96
CA LEU A 156 -22.25 23.81 -33.17
C LEU A 156 -22.15 23.27 -31.74
N THR A 157 -23.29 23.02 -31.09
CA THR A 157 -23.35 22.43 -29.74
C THR A 157 -22.83 20.98 -29.76
N LYS A 158 -23.23 20.18 -30.75
CA LYS A 158 -22.68 18.82 -30.96
C LYS A 158 -21.16 18.84 -31.14
N LYS A 159 -20.63 19.72 -32.01
CA LYS A 159 -19.19 19.84 -32.26
C LYS A 159 -18.42 20.31 -31.03
N THR A 160 -19.04 21.12 -30.17
CA THR A 160 -18.45 21.56 -28.90
C THR A 160 -18.44 20.42 -27.88
N PHE A 161 -19.51 19.62 -27.83
CA PHE A 161 -19.60 18.45 -26.97
C PHE A 161 -18.58 17.37 -27.37
N GLU A 162 -18.41 17.11 -28.67
CA GLU A 162 -17.40 16.17 -29.20
C GLU A 162 -15.97 16.59 -28.84
N ARG A 163 -15.67 17.90 -28.92
CA ARG A 163 -14.38 18.45 -28.46
C ARG A 163 -14.18 18.31 -26.95
N ASN A 164 -15.20 18.59 -26.17
CA ASN A 164 -15.11 18.41 -24.72
C ASN A 164 -14.94 16.94 -24.34
N ASN A 165 -15.62 16.02 -25.03
CA ASN A 165 -15.50 14.60 -24.80
C ASN A 165 -14.10 14.07 -25.15
N THR A 166 -13.51 14.56 -26.24
CA THR A 166 -12.10 14.24 -26.59
C THR A 166 -11.12 14.76 -25.55
N ILE A 167 -11.25 16.01 -25.09
CA ILE A 167 -10.41 16.57 -24.02
C ILE A 167 -10.56 15.79 -22.70
N LEU A 168 -11.79 15.42 -22.34
CA LEU A 168 -12.04 14.62 -21.14
C LEU A 168 -11.47 13.21 -21.25
N SER A 169 -11.56 12.59 -22.44
CA SER A 169 -10.96 11.29 -22.73
C SER A 169 -9.43 11.35 -22.61
N GLU A 170 -8.80 12.40 -23.12
CA GLU A 170 -7.35 12.60 -23.03
C GLU A 170 -6.90 12.84 -21.59
N ARG A 171 -7.60 13.70 -20.84
CA ARG A 171 -7.36 13.88 -19.40
C ARG A 171 -7.53 12.59 -18.62
N LEU A 172 -8.51 11.75 -18.96
CA LEU A 172 -8.70 10.46 -18.31
C LEU A 172 -7.50 9.54 -18.56
N LYS A 173 -6.97 9.51 -19.80
CA LYS A 173 -5.75 8.75 -20.13
C LYS A 173 -4.54 9.25 -19.37
N ASP A 174 -4.34 10.57 -19.27
CA ASP A 174 -3.24 11.14 -18.49
C ASP A 174 -3.32 10.76 -17.01
N LYS A 175 -4.54 10.78 -16.46
CA LYS A 175 -4.78 10.34 -15.07
C LYS A 175 -4.55 8.85 -14.89
N GLN A 176 -4.93 8.02 -15.87
CA GLN A 176 -4.65 6.60 -15.86
C GLN A 176 -3.13 6.33 -15.86
N ILE A 177 -2.38 7.00 -16.74
CA ILE A 177 -0.91 6.88 -16.80
C ILE A 177 -0.27 7.30 -15.47
N ALA A 178 -0.73 8.42 -14.89
CA ALA A 178 -0.22 8.88 -13.60
C ALA A 178 -0.54 7.89 -12.46
N TRP A 179 -1.73 7.29 -12.48
CA TRP A 179 -2.11 6.25 -11.53
C TRP A 179 -1.24 4.99 -11.68
N ASP A 180 -1.03 4.54 -12.91
CA ASP A 180 -0.21 3.35 -13.21
C ASP A 180 1.25 3.55 -12.76
N ASN A 181 1.82 4.74 -12.99
CA ASN A 181 3.15 5.10 -12.49
C ASN A 181 3.21 5.08 -10.95
N CYS A 182 2.20 5.64 -10.29
CA CYS A 182 2.10 5.61 -8.83
C CYS A 182 2.02 4.17 -8.29
N CYS A 183 1.22 3.31 -8.94
CA CYS A 183 1.14 1.89 -8.60
C CYS A 183 2.49 1.17 -8.75
N GLN A 184 3.24 1.46 -9.81
CA GLN A 184 4.59 0.90 -10.01
C GLN A 184 5.58 1.37 -8.95
N GLU A 185 5.56 2.66 -8.58
CA GLU A 185 6.41 3.20 -7.51
C GLU A 185 6.11 2.54 -6.16
N LEU A 186 4.83 2.37 -5.83
CA LEU A 186 4.40 1.71 -4.60
C LEU A 186 4.88 0.26 -4.56
N LEU A 187 4.73 -0.47 -5.66
CA LEU A 187 5.19 -1.86 -5.77
C LEU A 187 6.71 -2.00 -5.63
N HIS A 188 7.48 -1.02 -6.13
CA HIS A 188 8.92 -0.97 -5.93
C HIS A 188 9.29 -0.64 -4.47
N LYS A 189 8.55 0.24 -3.78
CA LYS A 189 8.75 0.51 -2.35
C LYS A 189 8.44 -0.72 -1.50
N GLU A 190 7.38 -1.45 -1.83
CA GLU A 190 7.01 -2.71 -1.15
C GLU A 190 8.13 -3.76 -1.27
N LYS A 191 8.71 -3.91 -2.47
CA LYS A 191 9.87 -4.79 -2.68
C LYS A 191 11.09 -4.39 -1.84
N LYS A 192 11.34 -3.09 -1.68
CA LYS A 192 12.44 -2.60 -0.83
C LYS A 192 12.16 -2.83 0.65
N PHE A 193 10.92 -2.63 1.08
CA PHE A 193 10.49 -2.88 2.45
C PHE A 193 10.66 -4.36 2.82
N THR A 194 10.15 -5.26 1.99
CA THR A 194 10.27 -6.71 2.19
C THR A 194 11.72 -7.19 2.23
N GLU A 195 12.62 -6.62 1.43
CA GLU A 195 14.05 -6.94 1.50
C GLU A 195 14.72 -6.43 2.79
N LEU A 196 14.41 -5.21 3.22
CA LEU A 196 14.92 -4.67 4.49
C LEU A 196 14.43 -5.49 5.70
N ASP A 197 13.17 -5.90 5.67
CA ASP A 197 12.56 -6.75 6.70
C ASP A 197 13.27 -8.11 6.77
N ARG A 198 13.56 -8.72 5.62
CA ARG A 198 14.36 -9.95 5.53
C ARG A 198 15.75 -9.80 6.16
N ILE A 199 16.44 -8.69 5.87
CA ILE A 199 17.79 -8.40 6.41
C ILE A 199 17.72 -8.20 7.94
N LEU A 200 16.71 -7.46 8.42
CA LEU A 200 16.50 -7.25 9.85
C LEU A 200 16.28 -8.58 10.57
N HIS A 201 15.43 -9.44 10.03
CA HIS A 201 15.16 -10.76 10.59
C HIS A 201 16.41 -11.65 10.64
N ALA A 202 17.25 -11.62 9.60
CA ALA A 202 18.52 -12.33 9.59
C ALA A 202 19.46 -11.85 10.71
N SER A 203 19.62 -10.53 10.86
CA SER A 203 20.44 -9.92 11.91
C SER A 203 19.93 -10.25 13.33
N ILE A 204 18.61 -10.24 13.53
CA ILE A 204 17.99 -10.66 14.80
C ILE A 204 18.29 -12.14 15.11
N TYR A 205 18.27 -13.01 14.09
CA TYR A 205 18.61 -14.42 14.29
C TYR A 205 20.08 -14.60 14.65
N GLU A 206 21.00 -13.93 13.97
CA GLU A 206 22.44 -13.94 14.27
C GLU A 206 22.74 -13.43 15.68
N THR A 207 22.13 -12.32 16.10
CA THR A 207 22.29 -11.79 17.47
C THR A 207 21.75 -12.75 18.53
N LYS A 208 20.62 -13.43 18.27
CA LYS A 208 20.11 -14.47 19.16
C LYS A 208 21.07 -15.66 19.27
N THR A 209 21.58 -16.17 18.14
CA THR A 209 22.51 -17.32 18.16
C THR A 209 23.79 -17.00 18.91
N THR A 210 24.38 -15.81 18.69
CA THR A 210 25.58 -15.35 19.41
C THR A 210 25.31 -15.15 20.90
N GLN A 211 24.14 -14.61 21.26
CA GLN A 211 23.72 -14.51 22.66
C GLN A 211 23.58 -15.90 23.32
N THR A 212 22.98 -16.87 22.64
CA THR A 212 22.88 -18.25 23.15
C THR A 212 24.25 -18.88 23.35
N LEU A 213 25.16 -18.74 22.38
CA LEU A 213 26.54 -19.24 22.51
C LEU A 213 27.27 -18.60 23.70
N TYR A 214 27.12 -17.30 23.90
CA TYR A 214 27.67 -16.61 25.07
C TYR A 214 27.12 -17.18 26.39
N GLN A 215 25.80 -17.40 26.48
CA GLN A 215 25.17 -17.97 27.67
C GLN A 215 25.61 -19.42 27.94
N THR A 216 25.78 -20.23 26.89
CA THR A 216 26.35 -21.58 27.02
C THR A 216 27.78 -21.53 27.55
N PHE A 217 28.62 -20.63 27.03
CA PHE A 217 29.99 -20.45 27.49
C PHE A 217 30.05 -20.04 28.97
N ILE A 218 29.23 -19.09 29.38
CA ILE A 218 29.13 -18.66 30.79
C ILE A 218 28.67 -19.81 31.69
N SER A 219 27.69 -20.60 31.25
CA SER A 219 27.22 -21.77 32.00
C SER A 219 28.31 -22.82 32.16
N GLN A 220 29.08 -23.11 31.10
CA GLN A 220 30.22 -24.04 31.16
C GLN A 220 31.28 -23.55 32.16
N LEU A 221 31.63 -22.27 32.14
CA LEU A 221 32.56 -21.68 33.11
C LEU A 221 32.06 -21.78 34.55
N ALA A 222 30.77 -21.52 34.80
CA ALA A 222 30.20 -21.66 36.13
C ALA A 222 30.25 -23.11 36.64
N THR A 223 30.00 -24.10 35.78
CA THR A 223 30.13 -25.52 36.15
C THR A 223 31.57 -25.94 36.47
N LEU A 224 32.55 -25.44 35.70
CA LEU A 224 33.98 -25.71 35.92
C LEU A 224 34.51 -25.14 37.23
N LEU A 225 33.98 -23.98 37.65
CA LEU A 225 34.42 -23.27 38.85
C LEU A 225 33.62 -23.65 40.11
N SER A 226 32.52 -24.40 39.95
CA SER A 226 31.75 -24.98 41.06
C SER A 226 32.51 -26.14 41.70
N ASN A 227 32.29 -26.40 43.00
CA ASN A 227 32.88 -27.53 43.72
C ASN A 227 31.82 -28.23 44.60
N THR A 228 32.20 -29.29 45.31
CA THR A 228 31.27 -30.11 46.14
C THR A 228 30.50 -29.34 47.22
N PHE A 229 30.93 -28.12 47.56
CA PHE A 229 30.32 -27.30 48.62
C PHE A 229 29.75 -25.97 48.11
N ILE A 230 30.04 -25.56 46.87
CA ILE A 230 29.62 -24.27 46.29
C ILE A 230 29.12 -24.48 44.85
N THR A 231 27.82 -24.23 44.65
CA THR A 231 27.16 -24.20 43.36
C THR A 231 27.14 -22.76 42.84
N MET A 232 27.81 -22.48 41.72
CA MET A 232 27.86 -21.13 41.17
C MET A 232 26.71 -20.83 40.24
N ALA A 233 26.23 -19.58 40.27
CA ALA A 233 25.30 -19.05 39.29
C ALA A 233 26.00 -18.87 37.92
N GLY A 234 25.28 -19.20 36.85
CA GLY A 234 25.72 -19.01 35.45
C GLY A 234 25.66 -17.55 35.01
N THR A 235 26.23 -16.63 35.79
CA THR A 235 26.31 -15.20 35.48
C THR A 235 27.77 -14.75 35.45
N GLU A 236 28.07 -13.77 34.60
CA GLU A 236 29.43 -13.26 34.42
C GLU A 236 30.00 -12.67 35.72
N GLU A 237 29.15 -12.02 36.49
CA GLU A 237 29.44 -11.42 37.79
C GLU A 237 29.86 -12.49 38.83
N ALA A 238 29.09 -13.57 38.96
CA ALA A 238 29.38 -14.65 39.90
C ALA A 238 30.70 -15.37 39.55
N ILE A 239 30.98 -15.52 38.24
CA ILE A 239 32.24 -16.08 37.76
C ILE A 239 33.43 -15.19 38.15
N LYS A 240 33.31 -13.86 37.97
CA LYS A 240 34.37 -12.91 38.34
C LYS A 240 34.66 -12.93 39.83
N GLU A 241 33.63 -12.92 40.67
CA GLU A 241 33.78 -12.95 42.13
C GLU A 241 34.46 -14.24 42.61
N ARG A 242 34.07 -15.39 42.06
CA ARG A 242 34.70 -16.66 42.44
C ARG A 242 36.18 -16.73 42.07
N ILE A 243 36.54 -16.28 40.87
CA ILE A 243 37.95 -16.24 40.44
C ILE A 243 38.76 -15.36 41.40
N GLN A 244 38.20 -14.22 41.79
CA GLN A 244 38.85 -13.28 42.71
C GLN A 244 39.02 -13.88 44.12
N GLU A 245 38.05 -14.64 44.62
CA GLU A 245 38.11 -15.35 45.90
C GLU A 245 39.19 -16.45 45.89
N ILE A 246 39.24 -17.27 44.83
CA ILE A 246 40.24 -18.33 44.67
C ILE A 246 41.65 -17.73 44.64
N CYS A 247 41.85 -16.65 43.88
CA CYS A 247 43.14 -15.95 43.82
C CYS A 247 43.51 -15.27 45.15
N GLY A 248 42.55 -14.81 45.96
CA GLY A 248 42.81 -14.20 47.27
C GLY A 248 43.24 -15.18 48.35
N SER A 249 42.83 -16.46 48.26
CA SER A 249 43.11 -17.49 49.27
C SER A 249 44.55 -18.04 49.26
N GLU A 250 45.38 -17.65 48.29
CA GLU A 250 46.74 -18.16 48.07
C GLU A 250 47.74 -17.81 49.21
N HIS A 251 47.47 -16.75 49.98
CA HIS A 251 48.32 -16.33 51.09
C HIS A 251 48.13 -17.16 52.38
N SER A 252 47.02 -17.88 52.52
CA SER A 252 46.65 -18.62 53.75
C SER A 252 47.44 -19.92 53.95
N TRP A 253 47.83 -20.61 52.88
CA TRP A 253 48.55 -21.89 52.99
C TRP A 253 50.08 -21.74 53.02
N LYS A 254 50.60 -20.57 52.60
CA LYS A 254 52.03 -20.24 52.69
C LYS A 254 52.50 -19.99 54.13
N SER A 255 51.62 -19.57 55.04
CA SER A 255 51.97 -19.33 56.45
C SER A 255 52.07 -20.59 57.30
N VAL A 256 51.49 -21.72 56.86
CA VAL A 256 51.48 -23.00 57.60
C VAL A 256 52.81 -23.76 57.47
N LEU A 257 53.72 -23.34 56.57
CA LEU A 257 54.99 -24.03 56.32
C LEU A 257 56.19 -23.53 57.17
N CYS A 258 56.02 -22.57 58.07
CA CYS A 258 57.12 -21.87 58.76
C CYS A 258 57.19 -22.06 60.29
N HIS A 259 56.83 -23.23 60.84
CA HIS A 259 57.12 -23.56 62.25
C HIS A 259 57.93 -24.87 62.37
N PRO A 260 59.23 -24.80 62.74
CA PRO A 260 60.01 -25.95 63.12
C PRO A 260 60.11 -26.05 64.65
N ASP A 261 59.32 -26.95 65.26
CA ASP A 261 59.78 -27.80 66.38
C ASP A 261 58.62 -28.63 66.96
N LEU A 262 58.68 -29.96 66.78
CA LEU A 262 58.28 -30.96 67.78
C LEU A 262 58.56 -32.39 67.24
N SER A 263 59.59 -33.00 67.81
CA SER A 263 59.82 -34.43 68.09
C SER A 263 59.52 -35.49 67.01
N LEU A 264 60.61 -36.15 66.61
CA LEU A 264 60.78 -37.15 65.56
C LEU A 264 60.31 -38.57 65.95
N LYS A 265 59.03 -38.79 66.30
CA LYS A 265 58.46 -40.16 66.44
C LYS A 265 57.09 -40.41 65.78
N ALA A 266 56.54 -39.45 65.03
CA ALA A 266 55.26 -39.60 64.31
C ALA A 266 55.40 -39.66 62.77
N THR A 267 56.58 -39.98 62.24
CA THR A 267 56.93 -39.65 60.86
C THR A 267 56.57 -40.70 59.79
N HIS A 268 56.32 -41.97 60.11
CA HIS A 268 55.98 -42.95 59.04
C HIS A 268 54.52 -42.88 58.57
N GLN A 269 53.57 -42.47 59.42
CA GLN A 269 52.16 -42.30 59.02
C GLN A 269 51.88 -40.90 58.43
N GLY A 270 52.62 -39.88 58.89
CA GLY A 270 52.56 -38.53 58.33
C GLY A 270 53.15 -38.43 56.92
N ILE A 271 54.27 -39.12 56.64
CA ILE A 271 54.92 -39.09 55.31
C ILE A 271 54.03 -39.72 54.22
N PHE A 272 53.23 -40.73 54.53
CA PHE A 272 52.30 -41.34 53.56
C PHE A 272 51.10 -40.42 53.23
N VAL A 273 50.58 -39.70 54.24
CA VAL A 273 49.52 -38.68 54.05
C VAL A 273 50.07 -37.44 53.35
N LEU A 274 51.31 -37.03 53.64
CA LEU A 274 52.03 -35.95 52.96
C LEU A 274 52.37 -36.30 51.51
N GLY A 275 52.69 -37.56 51.21
CA GLY A 275 52.89 -38.04 49.84
C GLY A 275 51.61 -38.01 49.01
N LYS A 276 50.48 -38.42 49.60
CA LYS A 276 49.15 -38.37 48.95
C LYS A 276 48.66 -36.93 48.75
N LYS A 277 48.90 -36.05 49.73
CA LYS A 277 48.66 -34.60 49.63
C LYS A 277 49.59 -33.91 48.63
N LYS A 278 50.87 -34.30 48.55
CA LYS A 278 51.82 -33.80 47.52
C LYS A 278 51.39 -34.22 46.12
N CYS A 279 50.97 -35.47 45.93
CA CYS A 279 50.46 -35.95 44.65
C CYS A 279 49.18 -35.20 44.26
N GLN A 280 48.22 -35.04 45.17
CA GLN A 280 47.01 -34.22 44.95
C GLN A 280 47.33 -32.73 44.70
N MET A 281 48.34 -32.16 45.36
CA MET A 281 48.81 -30.79 45.12
C MET A 281 49.56 -30.65 43.79
N LEU A 282 50.25 -31.69 43.30
CA LEU A 282 50.88 -31.70 41.99
C LEU A 282 49.83 -31.84 40.88
N THR A 283 48.81 -32.69 41.06
CA THR A 283 47.68 -32.77 40.12
C THR A 283 46.86 -31.48 40.13
N ALA A 284 46.58 -30.92 41.31
CA ALA A 284 45.94 -29.61 41.44
C ALA A 284 46.83 -28.48 40.87
N GLY A 285 48.15 -28.56 41.06
CA GLY A 285 49.11 -27.60 40.52
C GLY A 285 49.16 -27.61 38.98
N ILE A 286 49.08 -28.79 38.36
CA ILE A 286 48.98 -28.93 36.89
C ILE A 286 47.61 -28.43 36.39
N GLN A 287 46.52 -28.72 37.11
CA GLN A 287 45.17 -28.21 36.82
C GLN A 287 45.11 -26.68 36.95
N ILE A 288 45.76 -26.12 37.96
CA ILE A 288 45.90 -24.69 38.22
C ILE A 288 46.78 -24.04 37.15
N PHE A 289 47.87 -24.68 36.71
CA PHE A 289 48.73 -24.16 35.64
C PHE A 289 48.00 -24.08 34.30
N TYR A 290 47.21 -25.10 33.94
CA TYR A 290 46.32 -25.07 32.78
C TYR A 290 45.23 -23.99 32.91
N SER A 291 44.66 -23.83 34.10
CA SER A 291 43.65 -22.80 34.40
C SER A 291 44.24 -21.38 34.33
N ILE A 292 45.45 -21.16 34.85
CA ILE A 292 46.19 -19.88 34.79
C ILE A 292 46.58 -19.56 33.34
N SER A 293 46.94 -20.56 32.53
CA SER A 293 47.21 -20.40 31.09
C SER A 293 45.96 -19.96 30.32
N CYS A 294 44.79 -20.52 30.64
CA CYS A 294 43.50 -20.06 30.12
C CYS A 294 43.12 -18.65 30.61
N ILE A 295 43.40 -18.32 31.88
CA ILE A 295 43.18 -16.97 32.47
C ILE A 295 44.06 -15.91 31.79
N LYS A 296 45.29 -16.23 31.40
CA LYS A 296 46.17 -15.32 30.64
C LYS A 296 45.62 -14.99 29.25
N LYS A 297 44.90 -15.91 28.60
CA LYS A 297 44.23 -15.65 27.29
C LYS A 297 42.93 -14.86 27.43
N THR A 298 42.25 -14.91 28.57
CA THR A 298 41.01 -14.15 28.84
C THR A 298 41.23 -12.77 29.46
N HIS A 299 42.44 -12.46 29.96
CA HIS A 299 42.80 -11.14 30.51
C HIS A 299 42.54 -9.95 29.57
N PRO A 300 42.80 -10.03 28.24
CA PRO A 300 42.49 -8.92 27.31
C PRO A 300 40.98 -8.67 27.17
N LEU A 301 40.17 -9.73 27.17
CA LEU A 301 38.71 -9.64 27.09
C LEU A 301 38.12 -9.10 28.40
N LEU A 302 38.67 -9.51 29.55
CA LEU A 302 38.29 -8.97 30.86
C LEU A 302 38.58 -7.47 30.98
N MET A 303 39.74 -7.02 30.48
CA MET A 303 40.11 -5.60 30.41
C MET A 303 39.16 -4.82 29.50
N GLN A 304 38.77 -5.39 28.35
CA GLN A 304 37.81 -4.77 27.43
C GLN A 304 36.40 -4.68 28.02
N VAL A 305 35.93 -5.71 28.72
CA VAL A 305 34.63 -5.71 29.39
C VAL A 305 34.63 -4.74 30.58
N ASN A 306 35.69 -4.69 31.37
CA ASN A 306 35.80 -3.71 32.45
C ASN A 306 35.85 -2.27 31.90
N SER A 307 36.50 -2.04 30.76
CA SER A 307 36.48 -0.75 30.06
C SER A 307 35.08 -0.36 29.58
N GLN A 308 34.30 -1.31 29.03
CA GLN A 308 32.91 -1.11 28.63
C GLN A 308 32.01 -0.84 29.84
N ARG A 309 32.20 -1.58 30.95
CA ARG A 309 31.46 -1.43 32.21
C ARG A 309 31.65 -0.05 32.83
N GLU A 310 32.88 0.47 32.87
CA GLU A 310 33.14 1.82 33.38
C GLU A 310 32.55 2.92 32.48
N LYS A 311 32.49 2.70 31.15
CA LYS A 311 31.77 3.61 30.24
C LYS A 311 30.26 3.62 30.53
N ILE A 312 29.66 2.46 30.82
CA ILE A 312 28.24 2.35 31.17
C ILE A 312 27.96 3.04 32.51
N LYS A 313 28.80 2.83 33.54
CA LYS A 313 28.66 3.53 34.83
C LYS A 313 28.71 5.04 34.68
N MET A 314 29.63 5.56 33.87
CA MET A 314 29.71 7.00 33.58
C MET A 314 28.46 7.53 32.89
N LYS A 315 27.90 6.77 31.93
CA LYS A 315 26.64 7.13 31.26
C LYS A 315 25.44 7.07 32.21
N ASN A 316 25.39 6.07 33.10
CA ASN A 316 24.33 5.97 34.11
C ASN A 316 24.38 7.14 35.09
N TRP A 317 25.57 7.52 35.54
CA TRP A 317 25.75 8.72 36.38
C TRP A 317 25.30 10.01 35.65
N GLN A 318 25.61 10.15 34.34
CA GLN A 318 25.11 11.28 33.54
C GLN A 318 23.58 11.27 33.42
N ILE A 319 22.96 10.10 33.26
CA ILE A 319 21.50 9.95 33.23
C ILE A 319 20.90 10.36 34.58
N GLU A 320 21.48 9.92 35.70
CA GLU A 320 21.02 10.33 37.04
C GLU A 320 21.11 11.85 37.26
N GLN A 321 22.20 12.48 36.82
CA GLN A 321 22.35 13.94 36.87
C GLN A 321 21.30 14.66 36.00
N LEU A 322 20.96 14.11 34.83
CA LEU A 322 19.90 14.64 33.97
C LEU A 322 18.51 14.46 34.59
N ILE A 323 18.23 13.30 35.19
CA ILE A 323 16.98 13.04 35.92
C ILE A 323 16.83 14.03 37.08
N GLU A 324 17.89 14.29 37.83
CA GLU A 324 17.84 15.24 38.95
C GLU A 324 17.63 16.68 38.45
N LYS A 325 18.28 17.08 37.35
CA LYS A 325 18.01 18.37 36.70
C LYS A 325 16.57 18.48 36.21
N ILE A 326 16.02 17.43 35.60
CA ILE A 326 14.61 17.40 35.17
C ILE A 326 13.68 17.58 36.38
N LYS A 327 13.93 16.87 37.49
CA LYS A 327 13.17 17.06 38.74
C LYS A 327 13.27 18.49 39.28
N GLN A 328 14.45 19.13 39.19
CA GLN A 328 14.61 20.52 39.58
C GLN A 328 13.86 21.48 38.63
N PHE A 329 13.87 21.22 37.32
CA PHE A 329 13.08 21.99 36.35
C PHE A 329 11.58 21.81 36.55
N GLU A 330 11.11 20.61 36.88
CA GLU A 330 9.70 20.32 37.19
C GLU A 330 9.27 21.02 38.47
N LYS A 331 10.07 20.95 39.54
CA LYS A 331 9.83 21.72 40.78
C LYS A 331 9.86 23.23 40.54
N GLY A 332 10.78 23.71 39.71
CA GLY A 332 10.85 25.12 39.30
C GLY A 332 9.64 25.56 38.49
N LYS A 333 9.09 24.68 37.63
CA LYS A 333 7.86 24.92 36.86
C LYS A 333 6.63 24.91 37.76
N GLU A 334 6.54 24.03 38.74
CA GLU A 334 5.48 24.02 39.76
C GLU A 334 5.57 25.26 40.67
N GLN A 335 6.77 25.68 41.08
CA GLN A 335 6.98 26.92 41.84
C GLN A 335 6.70 28.17 41.00
N GLN A 336 7.02 28.19 39.71
CA GLN A 336 6.65 29.27 38.79
C GLN A 336 5.12 29.34 38.57
N VAL A 337 4.44 28.18 38.56
CA VAL A 337 2.97 28.10 38.51
C VAL A 337 2.35 28.55 39.82
N CYS A 338 2.96 28.29 40.98
CA CYS A 338 2.50 28.81 42.27
C CYS A 338 2.79 30.30 42.49
N LEU A 339 3.92 30.84 42.01
CA LEU A 339 4.27 32.25 42.15
C LEU A 339 3.46 33.17 41.23
N ASN A 340 2.96 32.66 40.09
CA ASN A 340 2.12 33.41 39.16
C ASN A 340 0.63 33.47 39.56
N VAL A 341 0.23 32.84 40.67
CA VAL A 341 -1.12 33.01 41.26
C VAL A 341 -1.26 34.38 41.94
N GLY A 342 -0.14 35.09 42.18
CA GLY A 342 -0.15 36.45 42.70
C GLY A 342 0.24 37.49 41.65
N GLN A 343 -0.75 38.17 41.08
CA GLN A 343 -0.67 39.53 40.52
C GLN A 343 0.21 39.74 39.26
N ASP A 344 -0.22 39.22 38.10
CA ASP A 344 0.17 39.82 36.80
C ASP A 344 -1.06 39.95 35.88
N PRO A 345 -1.47 41.17 35.46
CA PRO A 345 -2.60 41.39 34.55
C PRO A 345 -2.46 40.66 33.20
N GLN A 346 -1.24 40.26 32.80
CA GLN A 346 -1.00 39.55 31.54
C GLN A 346 -1.33 38.05 31.62
N SER A 347 -1.17 37.42 32.78
CA SER A 347 -1.56 36.01 33.00
C SER A 347 -3.09 35.85 33.04
N LEU A 348 -3.81 36.81 33.62
CA LEU A 348 -5.27 36.82 33.67
C LEU A 348 -5.90 36.94 32.27
N LYS A 349 -5.25 37.67 31.36
CA LYS A 349 -5.69 37.81 29.96
C LYS A 349 -5.48 36.52 29.18
N ALA A 350 -4.32 35.88 29.34
CA ALA A 350 -4.03 34.58 28.73
C ALA A 350 -4.94 33.46 29.28
N GLN A 351 -5.27 33.50 30.58
CA GLN A 351 -6.23 32.60 31.22
C GLN A 351 -7.63 32.76 30.60
N LYS A 352 -8.14 33.98 30.48
CA LYS A 352 -9.45 34.26 29.87
C LYS A 352 -9.52 33.89 28.38
N GLU A 353 -8.44 34.10 27.63
CA GLU A 353 -8.35 33.66 26.23
C GLU A 353 -8.33 32.13 26.11
N THR A 354 -7.65 31.44 27.03
CA THR A 354 -7.62 29.98 27.09
C THR A 354 -9.00 29.41 27.44
N GLU A 355 -9.69 30.00 28.42
CA GLU A 355 -11.07 29.63 28.79
C GLU A 355 -12.04 29.86 27.62
N LYS A 356 -11.93 30.99 26.92
CA LYS A 356 -12.75 31.30 25.73
C LYS A 356 -12.52 30.30 24.59
N LEU A 357 -11.26 29.92 24.33
CA LEU A 357 -10.93 28.91 23.33
C LEU A 357 -11.41 27.51 23.74
N GLN A 358 -11.37 27.17 25.03
CA GLN A 358 -11.93 25.92 25.55
C GLN A 358 -13.46 25.88 25.42
N GLU A 359 -14.16 26.99 25.67
CA GLU A 359 -15.61 27.11 25.48
C GLU A 359 -15.99 26.90 24.01
N GLN A 360 -15.30 27.60 23.09
CA GLN A 360 -15.50 27.45 21.64
C GLN A 360 -15.21 26.02 21.16
N LEU A 361 -14.20 25.37 21.74
CA LEU A 361 -13.90 23.97 21.43
C LEU A 361 -15.02 23.04 21.88
N LYS A 362 -15.60 23.27 23.07
CA LYS A 362 -16.75 22.50 23.57
C LYS A 362 -17.98 22.72 22.69
N GLU A 363 -18.30 23.96 22.34
CA GLU A 363 -19.41 24.29 21.44
C GLU A 363 -19.24 23.62 20.07
N MET A 364 -18.03 23.71 19.48
CA MET A 364 -17.72 23.06 18.21
C MET A 364 -17.82 21.53 18.31
N LYS A 365 -17.43 20.93 19.44
CA LYS A 365 -17.57 19.49 19.68
C LYS A 365 -19.04 19.07 19.78
N MET A 366 -19.87 19.81 20.49
CA MET A 366 -21.32 19.56 20.59
C MET A 366 -22.03 19.74 19.25
N SER A 367 -21.65 20.77 18.49
CA SER A 367 -22.13 20.99 17.13
C SER A 367 -21.74 19.83 16.20
N ASN A 368 -20.49 19.36 16.27
CA ASN A 368 -20.03 18.25 15.45
C ASN A 368 -20.74 16.93 15.80
N GLN A 369 -20.98 16.65 17.09
CA GLN A 369 -21.82 15.53 17.51
C GLN A 369 -23.26 15.64 16.97
N THR A 370 -23.82 16.85 16.96
CA THR A 370 -25.15 17.14 16.39
C THR A 370 -25.16 16.91 14.87
N HIS A 371 -24.13 17.36 14.15
CA HIS A 371 -23.98 17.12 12.72
C HIS A 371 -23.78 15.64 12.41
N GLN A 372 -23.03 14.91 13.23
CA GLN A 372 -22.86 13.46 13.11
C GLN A 372 -24.19 12.72 13.30
N ALA A 373 -25.00 13.11 14.29
CA ALA A 373 -26.35 12.54 14.47
C ALA A 373 -27.27 12.83 13.26
N LYS A 374 -27.24 14.08 12.74
CA LYS A 374 -27.99 14.45 11.52
C LYS A 374 -27.54 13.64 10.29
N PHE A 375 -26.24 13.39 10.15
CA PHE A 375 -25.70 12.60 9.06
C PHE A 375 -26.21 11.16 9.12
N VAL A 376 -26.23 10.54 10.31
CA VAL A 376 -26.82 9.21 10.51
C VAL A 376 -28.30 9.19 10.13
N SER A 377 -29.10 10.16 10.62
CA SER A 377 -30.52 10.20 10.26
C SER A 377 -30.80 10.43 8.76
N VAL A 378 -29.97 11.23 8.09
CA VAL A 378 -30.08 11.45 6.64
C VAL A 378 -29.70 10.19 5.87
N ASN A 379 -28.69 9.46 6.35
CA ASN A 379 -28.28 8.20 5.75
C ASN A 379 -29.38 7.13 5.90
N ASP A 380 -30.03 7.05 7.06
CA ASP A 380 -31.15 6.13 7.29
C ASP A 380 -32.35 6.45 6.39
N LEU A 381 -32.68 7.75 6.24
CA LEU A 381 -33.72 8.19 5.30
C LEU A 381 -33.37 7.82 3.85
N LYS A 382 -32.13 8.08 3.42
CA LYS A 382 -31.65 7.71 2.08
C LYS A 382 -31.77 6.20 1.83
N ASN A 383 -31.37 5.38 2.80
CA ASN A 383 -31.46 3.92 2.70
C ASN A 383 -32.92 3.46 2.57
N LYS A 384 -33.82 4.06 3.35
CA LYS A 384 -35.26 3.80 3.24
C LYS A 384 -35.81 4.15 1.85
N THR A 385 -35.43 5.31 1.30
CA THR A 385 -35.83 5.71 -0.06
C THR A 385 -35.29 4.74 -1.13
N ILE A 386 -34.04 4.29 -0.99
CA ILE A 386 -33.45 3.30 -1.90
C ILE A 386 -34.21 1.97 -1.84
N GLU A 387 -34.59 1.52 -0.65
CA GLU A 387 -35.37 0.29 -0.47
C GLU A 387 -36.76 0.39 -1.13
N GLU A 388 -37.45 1.53 -0.95
CA GLU A 388 -38.74 1.79 -1.60
C GLU A 388 -38.61 1.83 -3.13
N LEU A 389 -37.61 2.54 -3.66
CA LEU A 389 -37.34 2.56 -5.10
C LEU A 389 -37.02 1.16 -5.65
N SER A 390 -36.26 0.35 -4.90
CA SER A 390 -35.95 -1.02 -5.29
C SER A 390 -37.20 -1.90 -5.36
N LYS A 391 -38.13 -1.76 -4.40
CA LYS A 391 -39.44 -2.45 -4.43
C LYS A 391 -40.30 -2.01 -5.61
N PHE A 392 -40.31 -0.73 -5.95
CA PHE A 392 -41.02 -0.24 -7.14
C PHE A 392 -40.40 -0.79 -8.43
N TRP A 393 -39.07 -0.80 -8.51
CA TRP A 393 -38.36 -1.34 -9.66
C TRP A 393 -38.64 -2.82 -9.88
N GLU A 394 -38.67 -3.63 -8.81
CA GLU A 394 -39.03 -5.05 -8.88
C GLU A 394 -40.47 -5.26 -9.40
N LYS A 395 -41.43 -4.41 -8.98
CA LYS A 395 -42.80 -4.45 -9.49
C LYS A 395 -42.84 -4.12 -10.99
N VAL A 396 -42.09 -3.12 -11.43
CA VAL A 396 -41.99 -2.73 -12.85
C VAL A 396 -41.38 -3.86 -13.67
N GLU A 397 -40.32 -4.52 -13.18
CA GLU A 397 -39.71 -5.64 -13.89
C GLU A 397 -40.68 -6.82 -14.04
N LYS A 398 -41.46 -7.15 -12.99
CA LYS A 398 -42.53 -8.16 -13.09
C LYS A 398 -43.60 -7.81 -14.13
N ILE A 399 -43.96 -6.53 -14.28
CA ILE A 399 -44.90 -6.07 -15.31
C ILE A 399 -44.28 -6.23 -16.70
N LYS A 400 -43.03 -5.79 -16.87
CA LYS A 400 -42.28 -5.92 -18.12
C LYS A 400 -42.16 -7.37 -18.55
N GLU A 401 -41.79 -8.29 -17.66
CA GLU A 401 -41.73 -9.72 -17.99
C GLU A 401 -43.09 -10.28 -18.42
N LYS A 402 -44.19 -9.89 -17.77
CA LYS A 402 -45.54 -10.29 -18.18
C LYS A 402 -45.89 -9.73 -19.57
N ALA A 403 -45.52 -8.49 -19.85
CA ALA A 403 -45.73 -7.89 -21.17
C ALA A 403 -44.90 -8.59 -22.25
N VAL A 404 -43.62 -8.87 -22.00
CA VAL A 404 -42.74 -9.63 -22.89
C VAL A 404 -43.31 -11.01 -23.18
N ARG A 405 -43.76 -11.75 -22.15
CA ARG A 405 -44.42 -13.06 -22.33
C ARG A 405 -45.65 -12.98 -23.24
N LYS A 406 -46.50 -11.95 -23.06
CA LYS A 406 -47.67 -11.73 -23.95
C LYS A 406 -47.26 -11.43 -25.38
N VAL A 407 -46.27 -10.56 -25.59
CA VAL A 407 -45.76 -10.23 -26.92
C VAL A 407 -45.20 -11.46 -27.63
N VAL A 408 -44.45 -12.30 -26.92
CA VAL A 408 -43.94 -13.56 -27.48
C VAL A 408 -45.08 -14.50 -27.88
N SER A 409 -46.10 -14.65 -27.05
CA SER A 409 -47.28 -15.48 -27.35
C SER A 409 -48.05 -14.97 -28.58
N LEU A 410 -48.31 -13.66 -28.65
CA LEU A 410 -48.99 -13.06 -29.80
C LEU A 410 -48.15 -13.16 -31.07
N LYS A 411 -46.83 -13.03 -30.97
CA LYS A 411 -45.92 -13.24 -32.10
C LYS A 411 -46.02 -14.67 -32.62
N THR A 412 -46.01 -15.68 -31.76
CA THR A 412 -46.14 -17.08 -32.20
C THR A 412 -47.48 -17.38 -32.86
N GLU A 413 -48.56 -16.77 -32.38
CA GLU A 413 -49.89 -16.91 -33.00
C GLU A 413 -49.98 -16.19 -34.34
N LEU A 414 -49.38 -15.01 -34.46
CA LEU A 414 -49.26 -14.28 -35.71
C LEU A 414 -48.44 -15.06 -36.74
N ASP A 415 -47.27 -15.59 -36.35
CA ASP A 415 -46.41 -16.39 -37.23
C ASP A 415 -47.15 -17.64 -37.75
N TYR A 416 -47.96 -18.29 -36.89
CA TYR A 416 -48.78 -19.43 -37.27
C TYR A 416 -49.89 -19.06 -38.27
N THR A 417 -50.66 -18.01 -37.98
CA THR A 417 -51.75 -17.54 -38.86
C THR A 417 -51.23 -17.04 -40.20
N GLU A 418 -50.09 -16.35 -40.21
CA GLU A 418 -49.43 -15.91 -41.44
C GLU A 418 -48.97 -17.12 -42.28
N HIS A 419 -48.42 -18.15 -41.64
CA HIS A 419 -48.00 -19.37 -42.33
C HIS A 419 -49.19 -20.10 -42.97
N GLU A 420 -50.31 -20.27 -42.24
CA GLU A 420 -51.51 -20.88 -42.78
C GLU A 420 -52.14 -20.04 -43.90
N ALA A 421 -52.17 -18.71 -43.77
CA ALA A 421 -52.63 -17.82 -44.83
C ALA A 421 -51.76 -17.91 -46.09
N ARG A 422 -50.43 -18.02 -45.94
CA ARG A 422 -49.50 -18.23 -47.08
C ARG A 422 -49.78 -19.57 -47.77
N LYS A 423 -49.96 -20.64 -47.00
CA LYS A 423 -50.28 -21.96 -47.53
C LYS A 423 -51.62 -21.98 -48.29
N GLU A 424 -52.63 -21.30 -47.76
CA GLU A 424 -53.93 -21.19 -48.44
C GLU A 424 -53.83 -20.36 -49.72
N LYS A 425 -53.10 -19.24 -49.68
CA LYS A 425 -52.81 -18.44 -50.88
C LYS A 425 -52.12 -19.30 -51.96
N GLU A 426 -51.14 -20.12 -51.60
CA GLU A 426 -50.47 -21.03 -52.52
C GLU A 426 -51.44 -22.06 -53.10
N ARG A 427 -52.30 -22.69 -52.28
CA ARG A 427 -53.33 -23.62 -52.79
C ARG A 427 -54.27 -22.94 -53.78
N ALA A 428 -54.77 -21.75 -53.44
CA ALA A 428 -55.66 -20.97 -54.30
C ALA A 428 -54.96 -20.58 -55.62
N HIS A 429 -53.67 -20.24 -55.57
CA HIS A 429 -52.88 -19.94 -56.76
C HIS A 429 -52.75 -21.16 -57.69
N HIS A 430 -52.43 -22.34 -57.16
CA HIS A 430 -52.37 -23.58 -57.95
C HIS A 430 -53.75 -23.94 -58.54
N MET A 431 -54.84 -23.73 -57.80
CA MET A 431 -56.19 -23.92 -58.32
C MET A 431 -56.53 -22.94 -59.44
N LEU A 432 -56.17 -21.66 -59.27
CA LEU A 432 -56.37 -20.64 -60.29
C LEU A 432 -55.60 -20.99 -61.56
N GLU A 433 -54.33 -21.37 -61.44
CA GLU A 433 -53.48 -21.76 -62.57
C GLU A 433 -54.08 -22.96 -63.32
N ALA A 434 -54.60 -23.96 -62.61
CA ALA A 434 -55.30 -25.09 -63.22
C ALA A 434 -56.54 -24.65 -64.00
N VAL A 435 -57.38 -23.78 -63.43
CA VAL A 435 -58.60 -23.26 -64.09
C VAL A 435 -58.24 -22.39 -65.30
N THR A 436 -57.22 -21.54 -65.20
CA THR A 436 -56.73 -20.72 -66.30
C THR A 436 -56.24 -21.59 -67.47
N ASN A 437 -55.52 -22.67 -67.17
CA ASN A 437 -55.07 -23.63 -68.20
C ASN A 437 -56.26 -24.34 -68.89
N GLU A 438 -57.29 -24.74 -68.13
CA GLU A 438 -58.52 -25.31 -68.70
C GLU A 438 -59.27 -24.30 -69.58
N LEU A 439 -59.36 -23.03 -69.16
CA LEU A 439 -59.99 -21.98 -69.96
C LEU A 439 -59.26 -21.77 -71.29
N HIS A 440 -57.92 -21.75 -71.28
CA HIS A 440 -57.14 -21.68 -72.52
C HIS A 440 -57.41 -22.86 -73.46
N LEU A 441 -57.64 -24.07 -72.94
CA LEU A 441 -58.02 -25.23 -73.75
C LEU A 441 -59.42 -25.09 -74.35
N VAL A 442 -60.37 -24.54 -73.59
CA VAL A 442 -61.73 -24.24 -74.08
C VAL A 442 -61.70 -23.17 -75.17
N ASP A 443 -60.98 -22.07 -74.95
CA ASP A 443 -60.82 -20.98 -75.91
C ASP A 443 -60.13 -21.47 -77.20
N PHE A 444 -59.11 -22.32 -77.06
CA PHE A 444 -58.43 -22.95 -78.20
C PHE A 444 -59.38 -23.87 -78.99
N ARG A 445 -60.18 -24.68 -78.27
CA ARG A 445 -61.21 -25.54 -78.89
C ARG A 445 -62.24 -24.70 -79.64
N GLU A 446 -62.70 -23.59 -79.05
CA GLU A 446 -63.65 -22.68 -79.69
C GLU A 446 -63.06 -22.02 -80.94
N ALA A 447 -61.82 -21.54 -80.86
CA ALA A 447 -61.11 -20.92 -81.99
C ALA A 447 -60.96 -21.90 -83.17
N ILE A 448 -60.52 -23.13 -82.91
CA ILE A 448 -60.42 -24.19 -83.94
C ILE A 448 -61.78 -24.49 -84.55
N THR A 449 -62.82 -24.59 -83.72
CA THR A 449 -64.18 -24.92 -84.16
C THR A 449 -64.72 -23.83 -85.10
N LYS A 450 -64.47 -22.55 -84.78
CA LYS A 450 -64.78 -21.40 -85.64
C LYS A 450 -64.00 -21.42 -86.95
N ILE A 451 -62.68 -21.69 -86.90
CA ILE A 451 -61.83 -21.74 -88.10
C ILE A 451 -62.26 -22.85 -89.06
N MET A 452 -62.61 -24.04 -88.53
CA MET A 452 -63.09 -25.17 -89.33
C MET A 452 -64.56 -25.04 -89.76
N LYS A 453 -65.25 -23.95 -89.38
CA LYS A 453 -66.65 -23.64 -89.73
C LYS A 453 -67.64 -24.77 -89.38
N PHE A 454 -67.45 -25.42 -88.23
CA PHE A 454 -68.47 -26.33 -87.72
C PHE A 454 -69.77 -25.57 -87.40
N PRO A 455 -70.95 -26.18 -87.58
CA PRO A 455 -72.23 -25.54 -87.26
C PRO A 455 -72.34 -25.25 -85.75
N ILE A 456 -72.77 -24.02 -85.41
CA ILE A 456 -72.60 -23.32 -84.12
C ILE A 456 -73.28 -24.01 -82.90
N ASN A 457 -74.11 -25.04 -83.09
CA ASN A 457 -74.75 -25.80 -81.99
C ASN A 457 -73.88 -26.99 -81.54
N THR A 458 -72.66 -26.68 -81.10
CA THR A 458 -71.49 -27.57 -81.09
C THR A 458 -71.13 -28.21 -79.73
N LEU A 459 -72.12 -28.56 -78.90
CA LEU A 459 -71.85 -29.41 -77.71
C LEU A 459 -71.75 -30.91 -78.06
N ALA A 460 -72.04 -31.31 -79.30
CA ALA A 460 -72.15 -32.72 -79.73
C ALA A 460 -70.95 -33.24 -80.54
N ILE A 461 -69.94 -32.43 -80.85
CA ILE A 461 -68.76 -32.87 -81.64
C ILE A 461 -67.64 -33.29 -80.69
N SER A 462 -67.27 -34.57 -80.74
CA SER A 462 -66.18 -35.11 -79.92
C SER A 462 -64.81 -34.56 -80.36
N ASP A 463 -63.89 -34.35 -79.43
CA ASP A 463 -62.54 -33.84 -79.73
C ASP A 463 -61.78 -34.75 -80.72
N LYS A 464 -62.09 -36.04 -80.72
CA LYS A 464 -61.56 -37.00 -81.70
C LYS A 464 -61.92 -36.63 -83.14
N GLU A 465 -63.13 -36.11 -83.37
CA GLU A 465 -63.61 -35.70 -84.70
C GLU A 465 -63.00 -34.36 -85.14
N ILE A 466 -62.86 -33.41 -84.22
CA ILE A 466 -62.15 -32.13 -84.47
C ILE A 466 -60.70 -32.42 -84.85
N ILE A 467 -60.00 -33.25 -84.07
CA ILE A 467 -58.60 -33.64 -84.35
C ILE A 467 -58.49 -34.39 -85.69
N ARG A 468 -59.45 -35.26 -86.02
CA ARG A 468 -59.47 -36.00 -87.30
C ARG A 468 -59.54 -35.05 -88.50
N GLN A 469 -60.42 -34.05 -88.46
CA GLN A 469 -60.54 -33.09 -89.55
C GLN A 469 -59.35 -32.12 -89.63
N LEU A 470 -58.82 -31.68 -88.48
CA LEU A 470 -57.62 -30.85 -88.44
C LEU A 470 -56.42 -31.59 -89.06
N LYS A 471 -56.25 -32.88 -88.75
CA LYS A 471 -55.21 -33.73 -89.36
C LYS A 471 -55.37 -33.85 -90.88
N GLN A 472 -56.61 -33.98 -91.38
CA GLN A 472 -56.87 -34.02 -92.82
C GLN A 472 -56.54 -32.68 -93.50
N LEU A 473 -56.87 -31.54 -92.87
CA LEU A 473 -56.54 -30.20 -93.36
C LEU A 473 -55.03 -29.94 -93.36
N ILE A 474 -54.33 -30.35 -92.31
CA ILE A 474 -52.87 -30.24 -92.23
C ILE A 474 -52.21 -31.12 -93.30
N GLN A 475 -52.68 -32.36 -93.49
CA GLN A 475 -52.20 -33.21 -94.59
C GLN A 475 -52.46 -32.61 -95.96
N ALA A 476 -53.65 -32.02 -96.19
CA ALA A 476 -53.97 -31.34 -97.43
C ALA A 476 -53.08 -30.10 -97.68
N TYR A 477 -52.77 -29.35 -96.62
CA TYR A 477 -51.86 -28.20 -96.69
C TYR A 477 -50.40 -28.61 -96.88
N GLU A 478 -49.93 -29.69 -96.26
CA GLU A 478 -48.60 -30.24 -96.52
C GLU A 478 -48.46 -30.74 -97.96
N ILE A 479 -49.50 -31.38 -98.50
CA ILE A 479 -49.56 -31.79 -99.92
C ILE A 479 -49.54 -30.55 -100.85
N SER A 480 -50.23 -29.46 -100.50
CA SER A 480 -50.23 -28.21 -101.29
C SER A 480 -48.91 -27.43 -101.20
N LYS A 481 -48.26 -27.44 -100.02
CA LYS A 481 -46.95 -26.82 -99.79
C LYS A 481 -45.81 -27.53 -100.52
N VAL A 482 -45.91 -28.86 -100.70
CA VAL A 482 -44.97 -29.62 -101.54
C VAL A 482 -45.17 -29.34 -103.04
N THR A 483 -46.36 -28.89 -103.47
CA THR A 483 -46.65 -28.57 -104.88
C THR A 483 -46.49 -27.09 -105.27
N SER A 484 -46.35 -26.16 -104.31
CA SER A 484 -46.25 -24.70 -104.56
C SER A 484 -44.85 -24.10 -104.37
N ASN A 485 -43.78 -24.88 -104.50
CA ASN A 485 -42.40 -24.38 -104.40
C ASN A 485 -41.91 -23.74 -105.72
N ASN A 486 -42.72 -22.87 -106.33
CA ASN A 486 -42.29 -21.91 -107.33
C ASN A 486 -42.95 -20.54 -107.05
N GLU A 487 -42.08 -19.56 -106.82
CA GLU A 487 -42.30 -18.10 -106.84
C GLU A 487 -42.97 -17.39 -105.63
N SER A 488 -42.05 -16.89 -104.78
CA SER A 488 -41.94 -15.49 -104.33
C SER A 488 -42.78 -14.95 -103.16
N LYS A 489 -42.03 -14.66 -102.08
CA LYS A 489 -42.09 -13.50 -101.18
C LYS A 489 -43.36 -12.63 -101.23
N LEU A 490 -44.10 -12.64 -100.13
CA LEU A 490 -44.84 -11.46 -99.66
C LEU A 490 -44.65 -11.29 -98.15
N SER A 491 -44.07 -10.13 -97.83
CA SER A 491 -43.97 -9.53 -96.52
C SER A 491 -45.36 -9.11 -96.02
N CYS A 492 -45.68 -9.40 -94.77
CA CYS A 492 -46.57 -8.56 -93.97
C CYS A 492 -46.25 -8.78 -92.49
N GLY A 493 -45.70 -7.75 -91.85
CA GLY A 493 -45.42 -7.73 -90.42
C GLY A 493 -46.66 -7.40 -89.61
N PHE A 494 -46.73 -7.98 -88.41
CA PHE A 494 -47.42 -7.39 -87.27
C PHE A 494 -46.51 -7.52 -86.05
N THR A 495 -45.99 -6.37 -85.63
CA THR A 495 -45.44 -6.10 -84.30
C THR A 495 -46.56 -5.66 -83.37
N THR A 496 -46.65 -6.29 -82.19
CA THR A 496 -46.95 -5.73 -80.84
C THR A 496 -46.89 -6.94 -79.90
N GLY A 497 -46.02 -7.05 -78.90
CA GLY A 497 -45.62 -6.03 -77.94
C GLY A 497 -46.55 -6.13 -76.73
N PHE A 498 -46.26 -7.04 -75.80
CA PHE A 498 -46.65 -6.89 -74.39
C PHE A 498 -45.54 -7.42 -73.49
N GLU A 499 -45.17 -6.53 -72.57
CA GLU A 499 -44.11 -6.62 -71.59
C GLU A 499 -44.48 -7.54 -70.42
N ASN A 500 -43.43 -8.12 -69.85
CA ASN A 500 -43.21 -8.44 -68.44
C ASN A 500 -44.39 -8.28 -67.45
N GLN A 501 -44.68 -9.38 -66.77
CA GLN A 501 -44.71 -9.38 -65.30
C GLN A 501 -44.12 -10.67 -64.75
#